data_AF-A0A961XDP8-F1
#
_entry.id   AF-A0A961XDP8-F1
#
_cell.length_a   1.000
_cell.length_b   1.000
_cell.length_c   1.000
_cell.angle_alpha   90.00
_cell.angle_beta   90.00
_cell.angle_gamma   90.00
#
_symmetry.space_group_name_H-M   'P 1'
#
loop_
_entity.id
_entity.type
_entity.pdbx_description
1 polymer ?
#
loop_
_entity_poly.entity_id
_entity_poly.type
_entity_poly.pdbx_seq_one_letter_code
_entity_poly.pdbx_strand_id
1 'polypeptide(L)' 'MTAAKDYLVADIALADFGRKEIAIAETEMPGLMAARAEYGEKKPLRGARITGSLHMTIQTAVL' A
#
# COMPACT_ATOMS: atom_id res chain seq x y z
N MET A 1 -17.16 -18.84 6.21
CA MET A 1 -17.36 -18.39 4.82
C MET A 1 -16.04 -17.85 4.32
N THR A 2 -15.35 -18.57 3.43
CA THR A 2 -14.18 -18.02 2.74
C THR A 2 -14.67 -16.96 1.76
N ALA A 3 -14.47 -15.69 2.09
CA ALA A 3 -14.75 -14.59 1.16
C ALA A 3 -13.96 -14.84 -0.13
N ALA A 4 -14.63 -14.67 -1.28
CA ALA A 4 -13.98 -14.70 -2.57
C ALA A 4 -12.85 -13.65 -2.61
N LYS A 5 -11.70 -14.02 -3.18
CA LYS A 5 -10.56 -13.12 -3.31
C LYS A 5 -10.87 -12.04 -4.34
N ASP A 6 -11.07 -10.82 -3.89
CA ASP A 6 -11.36 -9.65 -4.75
C ASP A 6 -10.06 -9.01 -5.28
N TYR A 7 -9.22 -9.82 -5.92
CA TYR A 7 -7.99 -9.36 -6.57
C TYR A 7 -7.59 -10.29 -7.72
N LEU A 8 -6.96 -9.73 -8.75
CA LEU A 8 -6.35 -10.48 -9.86
C LEU A 8 -4.92 -9.99 -10.05
N VAL A 9 -3.95 -10.86 -9.75
CA VAL A 9 -2.51 -10.60 -9.85
C VAL A 9 -1.83 -11.78 -10.52
N ALA A 10 -0.63 -11.56 -11.07
CA ALA A 10 0.09 -12.61 -11.79
C ALA A 10 0.51 -13.79 -10.90
N ASP A 11 1.10 -13.52 -9.72
CA ASP A 11 1.52 -14.54 -8.77
C ASP A 11 1.49 -14.01 -7.34
N ILE A 12 0.69 -14.65 -6.47
CA ILE A 12 0.56 -14.27 -5.06
C ILE A 12 1.73 -14.80 -4.20
N ALA A 13 2.48 -15.79 -4.66
CA ALA A 13 3.62 -16.34 -3.93
C ALA A 13 4.77 -15.32 -3.77
N LEU A 14 4.79 -14.28 -4.60
CA LEU A 14 5.77 -13.18 -4.52
C LEU A 14 5.50 -12.16 -3.41
N ALA A 15 4.39 -12.30 -2.65
CA ALA A 15 4.00 -11.33 -1.63
C ALA A 15 5.09 -11.08 -0.56
N ASP A 16 5.81 -12.13 -0.15
CA ASP A 16 6.86 -12.00 0.86
C ASP A 16 8.07 -11.23 0.34
N PHE A 17 8.43 -11.42 -0.92
CA PHE A 17 9.47 -10.63 -1.58
C PHE A 17 9.02 -9.17 -1.72
N GLY A 18 7.80 -8.94 -2.21
CA GLY A 18 7.24 -7.60 -2.34
C GLY A 18 7.20 -6.84 -1.00
N ARG A 19 6.87 -7.49 0.11
CA ARG A 19 6.92 -6.87 1.45
C ARG A 19 8.33 -6.43 1.85
N LYS A 20 9.37 -7.18 1.47
CA LYS A 20 10.77 -6.78 1.74
C LYS A 20 11.15 -5.55 0.93
N GLU A 21 10.76 -5.48 -0.34
CA GLU A 21 11.02 -4.31 -1.17
C GLU A 21 10.24 -3.07 -0.72
N ILE A 22 8.98 -3.24 -0.27
CA ILE A 22 8.19 -2.15 0.32
C ILE A 22 8.89 -1.58 1.55
N ALA A 23 9.42 -2.43 2.45
CA ALA A 23 10.13 -1.96 3.63
C ALA A 23 11.39 -1.13 3.29
N ILE A 24 12.08 -1.46 2.19
CA ILE A 24 13.19 -0.65 1.68
C ILE A 24 12.66 0.67 1.08
N ALA A 25 11.58 0.63 0.31
CA ALA A 25 11.02 1.83 -0.30
C ALA A 25 10.49 2.83 0.75
N GLU A 26 9.99 2.37 1.89
CA GLU A 26 9.56 3.24 3.00
C GLU A 26 10.71 4.10 3.53
N THR A 27 11.97 3.61 3.53
CA THR A 27 13.13 4.40 3.96
C THR A 27 13.50 5.51 2.97
N GLU A 28 13.17 5.31 1.69
CA GLU A 28 13.43 6.26 0.60
C GLU A 28 12.25 7.21 0.33
N MET A 29 11.13 7.07 1.05
CA MET A 29 9.91 7.88 0.87
C MET A 29 9.52 8.64 2.16
N PRO A 30 10.40 9.49 2.72
CA PRO A 30 10.21 10.13 4.02
C PRO A 30 8.96 11.02 4.07
N GLY A 31 8.57 11.63 2.96
CA GLY A 31 7.35 12.43 2.88
C GLY A 31 6.08 11.64 3.16
N LEU A 32 5.96 10.41 2.63
CA LEU A 32 4.82 9.54 2.90
C LEU A 32 4.84 9.01 4.33
N MET A 33 6.02 8.68 4.85
CA MET A 33 6.15 8.23 6.24
C MET A 33 5.78 9.34 7.24
N ALA A 34 6.18 10.58 6.96
CA ALA A 34 5.77 11.75 7.74
C ALA A 34 4.25 11.96 7.69
N ALA A 35 3.63 11.85 6.51
CA ALA A 35 2.17 11.96 6.37
C ALA A 35 1.43 10.87 7.18
N ARG A 36 1.93 9.63 7.16
CA ARG A 36 1.38 8.54 7.99
C ARG A 36 1.49 8.86 9.48
N ALA A 37 2.64 9.37 9.94
CA ALA A 37 2.84 9.75 11.34
C ALA A 37 1.93 10.91 11.78
N GLU A 38 1.77 11.95 10.94
CA GLU A 38 0.99 13.14 11.28
C GLU A 38 -0.53 12.90 11.25
N TYR A 39 -1.01 12.09 10.31
CA TYR A 39 -2.44 11.93 10.03
C TYR A 39 -3.00 10.55 10.40
N GLY A 40 -2.15 9.58 10.76
CA GLY A 40 -2.56 8.20 11.05
C GLY A 40 -3.60 8.08 12.16
N GLU A 41 -3.44 8.82 13.26
CA GLU A 41 -4.41 8.84 14.37
C GLU A 41 -5.69 9.60 14.01
N LYS A 42 -5.57 10.69 13.24
CA LYS A 42 -6.69 11.55 12.82
C LYS A 42 -7.62 10.85 11.83
N LYS A 43 -7.11 9.85 11.09
CA LYS A 43 -7.85 9.06 10.08
C LYS A 43 -8.68 9.96 9.13
N PRO A 44 -8.09 10.97 8.47
CA PRO A 44 -8.84 11.95 7.68
C PRO A 44 -9.58 11.35 6.48
N LEU A 45 -9.14 10.18 6.00
CA LEU A 45 -9.77 9.48 4.87
C LEU A 45 -10.88 8.50 5.30
N ARG A 46 -11.30 8.49 6.57
CA ARG A 46 -12.35 7.59 7.05
C ARG A 46 -13.65 7.82 6.26
N GLY A 47 -14.11 6.78 5.57
CA GLY A 47 -15.33 6.80 4.75
C GLY A 47 -15.11 7.19 3.29
N ALA A 48 -13.90 7.60 2.90
CA ALA A 48 -13.57 7.82 1.50
C ALA A 48 -13.51 6.49 0.73
N ARG A 49 -13.91 6.50 -0.55
CA ARG A 49 -13.73 5.39 -1.49
C ARG A 49 -12.82 5.86 -2.61
N ILE A 50 -11.62 5.27 -2.67
CA ILE A 50 -10.54 5.72 -3.56
C ILE A 50 -10.30 4.63 -4.61
N THR A 51 -10.31 5.02 -5.87
CA THR A 51 -9.89 4.17 -7.00
C THR A 51 -8.64 4.78 -7.61
N GLY A 52 -7.60 3.97 -7.81
CA GLY A 52 -6.34 4.39 -8.40
C GLY A 52 -6.05 3.63 -9.68
N SER A 53 -5.48 4.32 -10.67
CA SER A 53 -5.02 3.74 -11.95
C SER A 53 -3.58 4.19 -12.23
N LEU A 54 -2.74 4.10 -11.21
CA LEU A 54 -1.31 4.38 -11.31
C LEU A 54 -0.57 3.10 -11.69
N HIS A 55 0.71 3.21 -12.07
CA HIS A 55 1.54 2.04 -12.26
C HIS A 55 1.65 1.26 -10.95
N MET A 56 1.37 -0.05 -10.97
CA MET A 56 1.36 -0.88 -9.77
C MET A 56 2.79 -1.31 -9.41
N THR A 57 3.62 -0.36 -8.97
CA THR A 57 5.02 -0.56 -8.57
C THR A 57 5.17 -0.63 -7.05
N ILE A 58 6.40 -0.91 -6.57
CA ILE A 58 6.73 -0.89 -5.13
C ILE A 58 6.44 0.49 -4.50
N GLN A 59 6.72 1.58 -5.20
CA GLN A 59 6.46 2.94 -4.72
C GLN A 59 4.96 3.22 -4.56
N THR A 60 4.12 2.75 -5.49
CA THR A 60 2.66 2.87 -5.36
C THR A 60 2.10 2.00 -4.25
N ALA A 61 2.78 0.92 -3.86
CA ALA A 61 2.41 0.16 -2.66
C ALA A 61 2.72 0.92 -1.35
N VAL A 62 3.62 1.91 -1.37
CA VAL A 62 3.92 2.79 -0.22
C VAL A 62 2.96 3.99 -0.14
N LEU A 63 2.44 4.46 -1.29
CA LEU A 63 1.45 5.54 -1.37
C LEU A 63 0.20 5.28 -0.52
#